data_AF-A0A2P2L423-F1
#
_entry.id   AF-A0A2P2L423-F1
#
_cell.length_a   1.000
_cell.length_b   1.000
_cell.length_c   1.000
_cell.angle_alpha   90.00
_cell.angle_beta   90.00
_cell.angle_gamma   90.00
#
_symmetry.space_group_name_H-M   'P 1'
#
loop_
_entity.id
_entity.type
_entity.pdbx_description
1 polymer ?
#
loop_
_entity_poly.entity_id
_entity_poly.type
_entity_poly.pdbx_seq_one_letter_code
_entity_poly.pdbx_strand_id
1 'polypeptide(L)'
;MSASASKTPKSKPQIPDSKNPEESDPDHLKQEPIKPNGENKDQGEEEQEEEGECGFCLFMKGGGCREAFISWEDCIQESEKKGEDIVEKCFEVTAALKKCMEAHADYYEPILRAEKTVEEEAAKELEKEKAADESASIVVEINTDK
;
A
#
# COMPACT_ATOMS: atom_id res chain seq x y z
N MET A 1 -37.73 48.73 20.40
CA MET A 1 -37.60 47.86 19.20
C MET A 1 -37.66 46.43 19.70
N SER A 2 -38.67 45.68 19.25
CA SER A 2 -39.13 44.41 19.84
C SER A 2 -38.24 43.22 19.49
N ALA A 3 -38.18 42.24 20.41
CA ALA A 3 -37.61 40.91 20.18
C ALA A 3 -38.48 40.08 19.23
N SER A 4 -37.85 39.20 18.43
CA SER A 4 -38.54 38.05 17.85
C SER A 4 -37.57 36.91 17.54
N ALA A 5 -37.99 35.71 17.92
CA ALA A 5 -37.29 34.44 17.83
C ALA A 5 -37.53 33.73 16.49
N SER A 6 -36.62 32.80 16.18
CA SER A 6 -36.76 31.51 15.46
C SER A 6 -37.51 31.45 14.12
N LYS A 7 -36.86 30.83 13.11
CA LYS A 7 -37.39 29.66 12.35
C LYS A 7 -36.45 29.24 11.19
N THR A 8 -35.96 28.01 11.26
CA THR A 8 -35.59 27.19 10.10
C THR A 8 -36.83 26.85 9.27
N PRO A 9 -36.65 26.61 7.95
CA PRO A 9 -37.40 25.51 7.31
C PRO A 9 -36.52 24.60 6.45
N LYS A 10 -36.82 23.30 6.52
CA LYS A 10 -36.31 22.16 5.75
C LYS A 10 -37.43 21.68 4.82
N SER A 11 -37.20 21.58 3.51
CA SER A 11 -37.90 20.76 2.49
C SER A 11 -37.53 21.31 1.10
N LYS A 12 -37.36 20.59 -0.01
CA LYS A 12 -37.46 19.18 -0.44
C LYS A 12 -36.92 19.20 -1.91
N PRO A 13 -36.04 18.29 -2.38
CA PRO A 13 -35.74 18.20 -3.81
C PRO A 13 -36.89 17.52 -4.58
N GLN A 14 -37.28 18.11 -5.71
CA GLN A 14 -38.26 17.54 -6.63
C GLN A 14 -37.59 16.56 -7.59
N ILE A 15 -38.22 15.40 -7.78
CA ILE A 15 -37.95 14.39 -8.81
C ILE A 15 -38.94 14.63 -9.95
N PRO A 16 -38.57 14.40 -11.23
CA PRO A 16 -39.52 13.93 -12.22
C PRO A 16 -39.28 12.47 -12.61
N ASP A 17 -40.23 11.63 -12.21
CA ASP A 17 -40.81 10.48 -12.94
C ASP A 17 -40.98 10.78 -14.45
N SER A 18 -41.10 9.87 -15.42
CA SER A 18 -41.25 8.42 -15.49
C SER A 18 -41.23 8.07 -17.00
N LYS A 19 -40.84 6.85 -17.38
CA LYS A 19 -41.55 5.98 -18.34
C LYS A 19 -40.84 4.63 -18.53
N ASN A 20 -41.36 3.62 -17.83
CA ASN A 20 -41.49 2.21 -18.27
C ASN A 20 -42.81 2.08 -19.09
N PRO A 21 -43.24 0.96 -19.76
CA PRO A 21 -43.17 -0.49 -19.44
C PRO A 21 -42.64 -1.35 -20.64
N GLU A 22 -42.43 -2.67 -20.64
CA GLU A 22 -43.02 -3.85 -19.97
C GLU A 22 -42.11 -5.06 -20.32
N GLU A 23 -41.55 -5.79 -19.35
CA GLU A 23 -41.93 -7.16 -18.90
C GLU A 23 -42.03 -8.28 -19.97
N SER A 24 -41.21 -9.32 -19.80
CA SER A 24 -41.54 -10.74 -20.07
C SER A 24 -40.51 -11.64 -19.36
N ASP A 25 -40.96 -12.36 -18.34
CA ASP A 25 -40.25 -13.39 -17.54
C ASP A 25 -40.46 -14.81 -18.18
N PRO A 26 -40.04 -15.93 -17.58
CA PRO A 26 -38.77 -16.66 -17.73
C PRO A 26 -38.98 -18.09 -18.30
N ASP A 27 -37.94 -18.83 -18.74
CA ASP A 27 -37.82 -20.29 -18.46
C ASP A 27 -36.50 -20.93 -18.97
N HIS A 28 -36.05 -21.91 -18.20
CA HIS A 28 -35.34 -23.14 -18.59
C HIS A 28 -33.80 -23.23 -18.69
N LEU A 29 -33.26 -23.89 -17.65
CA LEU A 29 -32.00 -24.64 -17.62
C LEU A 29 -32.04 -25.85 -18.57
N LYS A 30 -30.99 -26.08 -19.37
CA LYS A 30 -30.18 -27.34 -19.46
C LYS A 30 -29.41 -27.50 -20.78
N GLN A 31 -28.12 -27.85 -20.62
CA GLN A 31 -27.32 -28.83 -21.41
C GLN A 31 -26.97 -28.43 -22.87
N GLU A 32 -25.74 -28.55 -23.39
CA GLU A 32 -24.61 -29.47 -23.15
C GLU A 32 -23.30 -28.89 -23.77
N PRO A 33 -22.11 -29.49 -23.51
CA PRO A 33 -20.80 -28.94 -23.84
C PRO A 33 -20.33 -29.29 -25.26
N ILE A 34 -19.63 -28.36 -25.93
CA ILE A 34 -18.95 -28.67 -27.20
C ILE A 34 -17.47 -28.28 -27.08
N LYS A 35 -16.61 -29.30 -26.99
CA LYS A 35 -15.23 -29.29 -27.53
C LYS A 35 -15.22 -30.40 -28.60
N PRO A 36 -14.58 -30.22 -29.77
CA PRO A 36 -13.13 -30.42 -29.80
C PRO A 36 -12.33 -29.58 -30.84
N ASN A 37 -11.10 -29.27 -30.42
CA ASN A 37 -9.80 -29.26 -31.10
C ASN A 37 -9.65 -28.79 -32.57
N GLY A 38 -8.72 -27.84 -32.77
CA GLY A 38 -8.11 -27.53 -34.07
C GLY A 38 -6.93 -26.55 -33.94
N GLU A 39 -5.70 -27.07 -34.02
CA GLU A 39 -4.44 -26.32 -34.14
C GLU A 39 -4.42 -25.33 -35.31
N ASN A 40 -3.95 -24.08 -35.13
CA ASN A 40 -2.69 -23.55 -35.67
C ASN A 40 -2.54 -22.03 -35.46
N LYS A 41 -1.29 -21.62 -35.20
CA LYS A 41 -0.65 -20.31 -35.42
C LYS A 41 -0.92 -19.15 -34.45
N ASP A 42 0.14 -18.89 -33.68
CA ASP A 42 0.93 -17.65 -33.76
C ASP A 42 0.12 -16.35 -33.72
N GLN A 43 -0.14 -15.93 -32.49
CA GLN A 43 -0.11 -14.52 -32.14
C GLN A 43 0.43 -14.45 -30.72
N GLY A 44 1.62 -13.87 -30.58
CA GLY A 44 2.08 -13.39 -29.29
C GLY A 44 1.06 -12.40 -28.77
N GLU A 45 0.17 -12.88 -27.92
CA GLU A 45 -0.40 -12.04 -26.89
C GLU A 45 0.74 -11.84 -25.90
N GLU A 46 1.57 -10.81 -26.17
CA GLU A 46 2.05 -9.97 -25.09
C GLU A 46 0.77 -9.54 -24.36
N GLU A 47 0.42 -10.33 -23.35
CA GLU A 47 -0.47 -9.93 -22.28
C GLU A 47 0.20 -8.66 -21.76
N GLN A 48 -0.25 -7.51 -22.29
CA GLN A 48 -0.02 -6.21 -21.69
C GLN A 48 -0.70 -6.37 -20.34
N GLU A 49 0.06 -6.85 -19.36
CA GLU A 49 -0.24 -6.66 -17.97
C GLU A 49 -0.53 -5.17 -17.88
N GLU A 50 -1.81 -4.85 -17.72
CA GLU A 50 -2.23 -3.52 -17.31
C GLU A 50 -1.51 -3.33 -15.98
N GLU A 51 -0.33 -2.70 -16.03
CA GLU A 51 0.52 -2.45 -14.89
C GLU A 51 -0.23 -1.41 -14.05
N GLY A 52 -1.25 -1.89 -13.36
CA GLY A 52 -2.11 -1.10 -12.50
C GLY A 52 -1.23 -0.48 -11.46
N GLU A 53 -1.31 0.84 -11.32
CA GLU A 53 -0.44 1.57 -10.41
C GLU A 53 -0.55 0.97 -9.00
N CYS A 54 0.60 0.59 -8.44
CA CYS A 54 0.67 -0.02 -7.11
C CYS A 54 -0.11 0.83 -6.10
N GLY A 55 -1.02 0.21 -5.33
CA GLY A 55 -1.89 0.94 -4.39
C GLY A 55 -1.11 1.77 -3.37
N PHE A 56 0.10 1.32 -3.00
CA PHE A 56 1.02 2.09 -2.17
C PHE A 56 1.57 3.33 -2.89
N CYS A 57 2.00 3.18 -4.16
CA CYS A 57 2.47 4.31 -4.97
C CYS A 57 1.36 5.37 -5.14
N LEU A 58 0.12 4.94 -5.40
CA LEU A 58 -1.05 5.82 -5.48
C LEU A 58 -1.27 6.59 -4.18
N PHE A 59 -1.21 5.90 -3.03
CA PHE A 59 -1.33 6.53 -1.72
C PHE A 59 -0.21 7.54 -1.47
N MET A 60 1.05 7.15 -1.72
CA MET A 60 2.20 8.02 -1.48
C MET A 60 2.17 9.28 -2.33
N LYS A 61 1.80 9.15 -3.62
CA LYS A 61 1.64 10.27 -4.56
C LYS A 61 0.39 11.12 -4.29
N GLY A 62 -0.59 10.60 -3.55
CA GLY A 62 -1.81 11.31 -3.19
C GLY A 62 -1.67 12.28 -2.00
N GLY A 63 -0.56 12.21 -1.25
CA GLY A 63 -0.32 13.02 -0.06
C GLY A 63 0.65 14.19 -0.27
N GLY A 64 0.94 14.90 0.83
CA GLY A 64 1.81 16.08 0.84
C GLY A 64 3.28 15.79 0.49
N CYS A 65 3.70 14.53 0.48
CA CYS A 65 5.07 14.11 0.22
C CYS A 65 5.30 13.52 -1.18
N ARG A 66 4.37 13.76 -2.11
CA ARG A 66 4.45 13.26 -3.50
C ARG A 66 5.84 13.47 -4.14
N GLU A 67 6.37 14.69 -4.10
CA GLU A 67 7.64 15.01 -4.76
C GLU A 67 8.83 14.30 -4.10
N ALA A 68 8.81 14.16 -2.77
CA ALA A 68 9.82 13.40 -2.05
C ALA A 68 9.74 11.90 -2.39
N PHE A 69 8.53 11.37 -2.59
CA PHE A 69 8.32 9.99 -2.98
C PHE A 69 8.79 9.70 -4.40
N ILE A 70 8.49 10.59 -5.37
CA ILE A 70 9.00 10.45 -6.74
C ILE A 70 10.52 10.49 -6.76
N SER A 71 11.14 11.39 -5.99
CA SER A 71 12.60 11.46 -5.88
C SER A 71 13.21 10.16 -5.33
N TRP A 72 12.50 9.49 -4.41
CA TRP A 72 12.89 8.19 -3.88
C TRP A 72 12.72 7.07 -4.92
N GLU A 73 11.59 7.03 -5.65
CA GLU A 73 11.37 6.09 -6.76
C GLU A 73 12.47 6.23 -7.84
N ASP A 74 12.81 7.47 -8.22
CA ASP A 74 13.87 7.76 -9.19
C ASP A 74 15.25 7.26 -8.70
N CYS A 75 15.54 7.44 -7.41
CA CYS A 75 16.78 6.94 -6.81
C CYS A 75 16.87 5.41 -6.86
N ILE A 76 15.78 4.71 -6.53
CA ILE A 76 15.71 3.25 -6.60
C ILE A 76 15.93 2.79 -8.03
N GLN A 77 15.17 3.34 -8.99
CA GLN A 77 15.28 2.96 -10.39
C GLN A 77 16.68 3.21 -10.95
N GLU A 78 17.34 4.30 -10.57
CA GLU A 78 18.72 4.56 -10.97
C GLU A 78 19.69 3.55 -10.36
N SER A 79 19.53 3.24 -9.08
CA SER A 79 20.37 2.27 -8.36
C SER A 79 20.23 0.86 -8.95
N GLU A 80 19.01 0.42 -9.24
CA GLU A 80 18.72 -0.85 -9.89
C GLU A 80 19.36 -0.95 -11.28
N LYS A 81 19.22 0.10 -12.09
CA LYS A 81 19.85 0.17 -13.43
C LYS A 81 21.38 0.07 -13.37
N LYS A 82 21.99 0.56 -12.28
CA LYS A 82 23.45 0.54 -12.07
C LYS A 82 23.93 -0.69 -11.29
N GLY A 83 23.03 -1.47 -10.71
CA GLY A 83 23.36 -2.57 -9.79
C GLY A 83 24.00 -2.09 -8.48
N GLU A 84 23.65 -0.88 -8.03
CA GLU A 84 24.11 -0.29 -6.77
C GLU A 84 23.25 -0.77 -5.60
N ASP A 85 23.81 -0.80 -4.38
CA ASP A 85 23.03 -1.09 -3.18
C ASP A 85 22.06 0.06 -2.90
N ILE A 86 20.76 -0.22 -3.01
CA ILE A 86 19.70 0.77 -2.87
C ILE A 86 19.68 1.37 -1.46
N VAL A 87 19.95 0.55 -0.43
CA VAL A 87 19.89 0.99 0.96
C VAL A 87 20.96 2.03 1.21
N GLU A 88 22.20 1.78 0.76
CA GLU A 88 23.30 2.73 0.88
C GLU A 88 23.09 3.96 -0.03
N LYS A 89 22.70 3.74 -1.29
CA LYS A 89 22.64 4.81 -2.29
C LYS A 89 21.48 5.79 -2.06
N CYS A 90 20.34 5.27 -1.61
CA CYS A 90 19.11 6.03 -1.42
C CYS A 90 18.81 6.30 0.06
N PHE A 91 19.73 6.04 0.98
CA PHE A 91 19.56 6.27 2.42
C PHE A 91 19.07 7.69 2.73
N GLU A 92 19.79 8.71 2.23
CA GLU A 92 19.47 10.12 2.48
C GLU A 92 18.11 10.51 1.89
N VAL A 93 17.78 10.00 0.70
CA VAL A 93 16.49 10.27 0.04
C VAL A 93 15.34 9.60 0.80
N THR A 94 15.56 8.37 1.28
CA THR A 94 14.61 7.63 2.12
C THR A 94 14.40 8.35 3.46
N ALA A 95 15.46 8.86 4.08
CA ALA A 95 15.37 9.64 5.32
C ALA A 95 14.60 10.95 5.11
N ALA A 96 14.83 11.63 3.99
CA ALA A 96 14.08 12.84 3.62
C ALA A 96 12.59 12.55 3.40
N LEU A 97 12.26 11.44 2.73
CA LEU A 97 10.89 10.97 2.54
C LEU A 97 10.22 10.68 3.89
N LYS A 98 10.85 9.89 4.76
CA LYS A 98 10.33 9.59 6.10
C LYS A 98 10.06 10.86 6.90
N LYS A 99 11.02 11.80 6.91
CA LYS A 99 10.86 13.08 7.60
C LYS A 99 9.69 13.90 7.05
N CYS A 100 9.45 13.86 5.74
CA CYS A 100 8.27 14.48 5.16
C CYS A 100 7.00 13.80 5.68
N MET A 101 6.94 12.46 5.67
CA MET A 101 5.77 11.70 6.14
C MET A 101 5.47 11.98 7.62
N GLU A 102 6.49 12.08 8.47
CA GLU A 102 6.35 12.47 9.88
C GLU A 102 5.78 13.89 10.05
N ALA A 103 6.18 14.84 9.19
CA ALA A 103 5.63 16.19 9.19
C ALA A 103 4.17 16.25 8.68
N HIS A 104 3.74 15.22 7.93
CA HIS A 104 2.39 15.04 7.39
C HIS A 104 1.70 13.80 7.97
N ALA A 105 1.93 13.54 9.27
CA ALA A 105 1.52 12.31 9.92
C ALA A 105 0.00 12.07 9.90
N ASP A 106 -0.83 13.11 9.77
CA ASP A 106 -2.28 12.96 9.66
C ASP A 106 -2.71 12.18 8.42
N TYR A 107 -1.98 12.33 7.32
CA TYR A 107 -2.19 11.56 6.10
C TYR A 107 -1.47 10.20 6.16
N TYR A 108 -0.20 10.20 6.59
CA TYR A 108 0.68 9.02 6.51
C TYR A 108 0.64 8.10 7.74
N GLU A 109 -0.26 8.34 8.71
CA GLU A 109 -0.38 7.59 9.97
C GLU A 109 -0.36 6.07 9.81
N PRO A 110 -1.08 5.45 8.85
CA PRO A 110 -1.09 3.99 8.72
C PRO A 110 0.29 3.40 8.42
N ILE A 111 1.11 4.11 7.63
CA ILE A 111 2.46 3.68 7.28
C ILE A 111 3.38 3.90 8.48
N LEU A 112 3.35 5.08 9.09
CA LEU A 112 4.21 5.42 10.23
C LEU A 112 3.98 4.46 11.42
N ARG A 113 2.74 4.03 11.64
CA ARG A 113 2.42 3.01 12.66
C ARG A 113 3.02 1.66 12.32
N ALA A 114 2.93 1.23 11.06
CA ALA A 114 3.52 -0.01 10.61
C ALA A 114 5.05 0.01 10.75
N GLU A 115 5.70 1.10 10.34
CA GLU A 115 7.14 1.31 10.50
C GLU A 115 7.56 1.22 11.98
N LYS A 116 6.86 1.92 12.87
CA LYS A 116 7.15 1.91 14.30
C LYS A 116 7.03 0.50 14.90
N THR A 117 6.03 -0.27 14.46
CA THR A 117 5.84 -1.64 14.92
C THR A 117 7.01 -2.52 14.50
N VAL A 118 7.47 -2.39 13.25
CA VAL A 118 8.63 -3.14 12.74
C VAL A 118 9.92 -2.72 13.48
N GLU A 119 10.11 -1.43 13.74
CA GLU A 119 11.26 -0.91 14.51
C GLU A 119 11.29 -1.47 15.94
N GLU A 120 10.15 -1.50 16.63
CA GLU A 120 10.05 -2.04 17.99
C GLU A 120 10.31 -3.55 18.05
N GLU A 121 9.83 -4.32 17.06
CA GLU A 121 10.09 -5.76 16.98
C GLU A 121 11.57 -6.05 16.66
N ALA A 122 12.17 -5.30 15.73
CA ALA A 122 13.59 -5.40 15.43
C ALA A 122 14.47 -5.09 16.65
N ALA A 123 14.12 -4.04 17.42
CA ALA A 123 14.83 -3.69 18.63
C ALA A 123 14.81 -4.83 19.67
N LYS A 124 13.64 -5.47 19.88
CA LYS A 124 13.51 -6.60 20.83
C LYS A 124 14.34 -7.81 20.42
N GLU A 125 14.36 -8.17 19.14
CA GLU A 125 15.17 -9.30 18.67
C GLU A 125 16.67 -9.00 18.84
N LEU A 126 17.12 -7.78 18.52
CA LEU A 126 18.51 -7.38 18.76
C LEU A 126 18.90 -7.42 20.25
N GLU A 127 17.99 -7.04 21.16
CA GLU A 127 18.23 -7.15 22.60
C GLU A 127 18.36 -8.60 23.06
N LYS A 128 17.51 -9.49 22.54
CA LYS A 128 17.54 -10.92 22.84
C LYS A 128 18.80 -11.59 22.31
N GLU A 129 19.24 -11.23 21.10
CA GLU A 129 20.51 -11.71 20.53
C GLU A 129 21.71 -11.28 21.38
N LYS A 130 21.74 -10.02 21.81
CA LYS A 130 22.80 -9.52 22.71
C LYS A 130 22.82 -10.25 24.05
N ALA A 131 21.65 -10.50 24.66
CA ALA A 131 21.55 -11.23 25.91
C ALA A 131 22.00 -12.71 25.75
N ALA A 132 21.71 -13.33 24.60
CA ALA A 132 22.14 -14.69 24.30
C ALA A 132 23.66 -14.79 24.05
N ASP A 133 24.25 -13.82 23.34
CA ASP A 133 25.70 -13.73 23.10
C ASP A 133 26.47 -13.53 24.43
N GLU A 134 26.00 -12.61 25.27
CA GLU A 134 26.60 -12.36 26.59
C GLU A 134 26.53 -13.60 27.49
N SER A 135 25.36 -14.28 27.53
CA SER A 135 25.19 -15.52 28.28
C SER A 135 26.06 -16.67 27.73
N ALA A 136 26.28 -16.75 26.42
CA ALA A 136 27.13 -17.78 25.81
C ALA A 136 28.61 -17.53 26.13
N SER A 137 29.06 -16.28 26.09
CA SER A 137 30.44 -15.90 26.41
C SER A 137 30.80 -16.24 27.87
N ILE A 138 29.89 -15.94 28.82
CA ILE A 138 30.06 -16.30 30.25
C ILE A 138 30.20 -17.82 30.45
N VAL A 139 29.43 -18.63 29.72
CA VAL A 139 29.49 -20.09 29.81
C VAL A 139 30.81 -20.65 29.26
N VAL A 140 31.39 -20.03 28.23
CA VAL A 140 32.69 -20.45 27.69
C VAL A 140 33.82 -20.15 28.68
N GLU A 141 33.80 -18.99 29.33
CA GLU A 141 34.80 -18.62 30.34
C GLU A 141 34.78 -19.56 31.55
N ILE A 142 33.59 -19.94 32.04
CA ILE A 142 33.44 -20.89 33.16
C ILE A 142 34.00 -22.29 32.83
N ASN A 143 33.90 -22.72 31.57
CA ASN A 143 34.35 -24.05 31.14
C ASN A 143 35.85 -24.16 30.85
N THR A 144 36.57 -23.04 30.75
CA THR A 144 38.00 -23.02 30.39
C THR A 144 38.93 -22.98 31.62
N ASP A 145 38.39 -22.75 32.82
CA ASP A 145 39.12 -22.68 34.10
C ASP A 145 39.17 -24.03 34.87
N LYS A 146 38.81 -25.15 34.22
CA LYS A 146 38.79 -26.50 34.83
C LYS A 146 39.63 -27.51 34.06
#